data_AF-A0A183H6U4-F1
#
_entry.id   AF-A0A183H6U4-F1
#
_cell.length_a   1.000
_cell.length_b   1.000
_cell.length_c   1.000
_cell.angle_alpha   90.00
_cell.angle_beta   90.00
_cell.angle_gamma   90.00
#
_symmetry.space_group_name_H-M   'P 1'
#
loop_
_entity.id
_entity.type
_entity.pdbx_description
1 polymer ?
#
loop_
_entity_poly.entity_id
_entity_poly.type
_entity_poly.pdbx_seq_one_letter_code
_entity_poly.pdbx_strand_id
1 'polypeptide(L)'
;MRKGKKRKLKSDGNFINTNETEIKIVQQPIQEIQENVSPKIVKKKKKGSAKEEKDFSTGQKIRENRTKEELGENAKGNLKSKKMSLFENDSDACRESFSSVNTADEDSDNDMESDCFSSSDLSESNADDLPVEKKSRKLERKKENDEKFANDELLLNIENGERYDLPSVEEIEEELKQAPNLKIIKQRISDVFQVLGDFKNRRDPNRSRGEYISVLIKDLCSYYGYNEYLMQKFMDIFPNGTELLEFLEANEQPRPVIIRSNSLKTRRAELARNLINRGMNVDPAAEWTKIGLIVYDSQVPVGATPEYLAGHYMLQGLSSLLPVMALAPQPNEIILDVCSAPGGKSSHIAALMKNTGVLYANDANMQRCRAVIGNLHRLGVNNAVVSNLDGREFAKIMPQGFDRVLLDAPCSGTGVIWKDGSVKTRRDSQDVQRCHTLQRQLILAALDSINANSKTGGYLVYSTCSVMIEENEAVVDYALRKRDCKLVPMGLNIGVEGFTK
;
A
#
# COMPACT_ATOMS: atom_id res chain seq x y z
N MET A 1 -45.51 33.30 -60.80
CA MET A 1 -46.33 32.07 -60.80
C MET A 1 -46.76 31.73 -59.38
N ARG A 2 -47.90 31.06 -59.26
CA ARG A 2 -48.88 31.13 -58.16
C ARG A 2 -48.51 30.37 -56.89
N LYS A 3 -48.89 30.96 -55.75
CA LYS A 3 -49.23 30.32 -54.47
C LYS A 3 -50.38 29.30 -54.64
N GLY A 4 -50.36 28.21 -53.87
CA GLY A 4 -51.50 27.32 -53.61
C GLY A 4 -51.07 26.19 -52.68
N LYS A 5 -51.84 25.68 -51.71
CA LYS A 5 -53.24 25.88 -51.32
C LYS A 5 -53.37 25.41 -49.85
N LYS A 6 -54.03 26.21 -49.01
CA LYS A 6 -54.80 25.68 -47.86
C LYS A 6 -56.09 25.07 -48.40
N ARG A 7 -56.55 23.94 -47.85
CA ARG A 7 -57.98 23.60 -47.77
C ARG A 7 -58.28 22.84 -46.48
N LYS A 8 -59.15 23.46 -45.67
CA LYS A 8 -59.92 22.89 -44.56
C LYS A 8 -61.00 21.97 -45.13
N LEU A 9 -61.45 21.00 -44.33
CA LEU A 9 -62.84 20.57 -44.24
C LEU A 9 -63.19 20.22 -42.77
N LYS A 10 -64.27 20.86 -42.31
CA LYS A 10 -65.13 20.62 -41.13
C LYS A 10 -65.96 19.33 -41.37
N SER A 11 -66.74 18.69 -40.49
CA SER A 11 -67.30 18.89 -39.13
C SER A 11 -68.00 17.57 -38.72
N ASP A 12 -68.50 17.52 -37.47
CA ASP A 12 -69.57 16.65 -36.91
C ASP A 12 -69.10 15.28 -36.38
N GLY A 13 -69.36 14.84 -35.15
CA GLY A 13 -70.13 15.33 -34.01
C GLY A 13 -70.14 14.24 -32.91
N ASN A 14 -70.66 14.58 -31.72
CA ASN A 14 -71.03 13.73 -30.56
C ASN A 14 -70.05 13.50 -29.38
N PHE A 15 -70.21 14.37 -28.37
CA PHE A 15 -70.72 14.10 -27.00
C PHE A 15 -70.03 13.09 -26.04
N ILE A 16 -69.63 13.65 -24.87
CA ILE A 16 -69.81 13.21 -23.46
C ILE A 16 -68.68 12.39 -22.78
N ASN A 17 -67.90 13.13 -21.99
CA ASN A 17 -67.77 13.08 -20.51
C ASN A 17 -67.36 11.78 -19.78
N THR A 18 -66.28 11.95 -19.00
CA THR A 18 -66.01 11.45 -17.63
C THR A 18 -66.22 9.97 -17.32
N ASN A 19 -65.16 9.30 -16.84
CA ASN A 19 -65.17 8.68 -15.52
C ASN A 19 -63.77 8.22 -15.08
N GLU A 20 -63.44 8.64 -13.86
CA GLU A 20 -62.39 8.12 -12.99
C GLU A 20 -62.60 6.62 -12.76
N THR A 21 -61.52 5.84 -12.69
CA THR A 21 -61.54 4.54 -12.00
C THR A 21 -60.19 4.28 -11.33
N GLU A 22 -60.24 4.31 -10.01
CA GLU A 22 -59.21 3.88 -9.06
C GLU A 22 -58.81 2.42 -9.29
N ILE A 23 -57.51 2.13 -9.24
CA ILE A 23 -57.02 0.75 -9.14
C ILE A 23 -56.72 0.47 -7.67
N LYS A 24 -57.60 -0.33 -7.04
CA LYS A 24 -57.51 -0.81 -5.66
C LYS A 24 -56.44 -1.89 -5.50
N ILE A 25 -55.67 -1.72 -4.43
CA ILE A 25 -54.77 -2.71 -3.82
C ILE A 25 -55.62 -3.86 -3.25
N VAL A 26 -55.27 -5.10 -3.58
CA VAL A 26 -55.80 -6.30 -2.90
C VAL A 26 -54.63 -7.06 -2.29
N GLN A 27 -54.52 -6.98 -0.97
CA GLN A 27 -53.75 -7.90 -0.13
C GLN A 27 -54.57 -9.19 0.06
N GLN A 28 -53.93 -10.36 -0.09
CA GLN A 28 -54.45 -11.62 0.44
C GLN A 28 -53.52 -12.12 1.57
N PRO A 29 -54.05 -12.54 2.72
CA PRO A 29 -53.28 -13.02 3.86
C PRO A 29 -53.07 -14.54 3.78
N ILE A 30 -51.96 -15.04 4.33
CA ILE A 30 -51.79 -16.47 4.64
C ILE A 30 -51.32 -16.57 6.10
N GLN A 31 -52.18 -17.09 6.97
CA GLN A 31 -51.83 -17.63 8.28
C GLN A 31 -52.50 -19.00 8.47
N GLU A 32 -51.63 -19.99 8.74
CA GLU A 32 -51.74 -21.19 9.58
C GLU A 32 -52.98 -22.09 9.57
N ILE A 33 -52.77 -23.38 9.26
CA ILE A 33 -53.28 -24.52 10.05
C ILE A 33 -52.19 -25.61 10.12
N GLN A 34 -52.01 -26.16 11.33
CA GLN A 34 -51.09 -27.19 11.79
C GLN A 34 -51.49 -28.62 11.36
N GLU A 35 -50.54 -29.56 11.25
CA GLU A 35 -50.36 -30.68 12.21
C GLU A 35 -49.54 -31.87 11.66
N ASN A 36 -48.63 -32.33 12.54
CA ASN A 36 -48.20 -33.72 12.81
C ASN A 36 -47.48 -34.54 11.72
N VAL A 37 -46.18 -34.84 11.95
CA VAL A 37 -45.67 -36.20 12.32
C VAL A 37 -44.20 -36.11 12.82
N SER A 38 -43.98 -36.75 13.96
CA SER A 38 -42.77 -36.91 14.79
C SER A 38 -41.52 -37.58 14.16
N PRO A 39 -40.31 -37.37 14.75
CA PRO A 39 -39.04 -37.92 14.25
C PRO A 39 -38.70 -39.30 14.82
N LYS A 40 -38.29 -40.26 13.96
CA LYS A 40 -37.72 -41.55 14.37
C LYS A 40 -36.20 -41.61 14.16
N ILE A 41 -35.55 -41.84 15.29
CA ILE A 41 -34.22 -42.35 15.61
C ILE A 41 -33.72 -43.48 14.69
N VAL A 42 -32.45 -43.44 14.27
CA VAL A 42 -31.59 -44.63 14.16
C VAL A 42 -30.23 -44.38 14.81
N LYS A 43 -29.94 -45.22 15.82
CA LYS A 43 -28.67 -45.38 16.53
C LYS A 43 -27.64 -46.14 15.69
N LYS A 44 -26.35 -45.84 15.86
CA LYS A 44 -25.32 -46.89 16.02
C LYS A 44 -24.21 -46.44 16.97
N LYS A 45 -23.69 -47.43 17.70
CA LYS A 45 -23.08 -47.41 19.04
C LYS A 45 -21.60 -46.99 19.10
N LYS A 46 -21.30 -46.22 20.15
CA LYS A 46 -20.21 -46.34 21.17
C LYS A 46 -19.07 -47.35 20.96
N LYS A 47 -17.84 -46.87 21.21
CA LYS A 47 -16.86 -47.21 22.29
C LYS A 47 -15.95 -45.96 22.43
N GLY A 48 -15.74 -45.28 23.56
CA GLY A 48 -15.42 -45.68 24.93
C GLY A 48 -13.91 -45.49 25.12
N SER A 49 -13.39 -44.40 25.71
CA SER A 49 -13.10 -44.23 27.15
C SER A 49 -12.41 -42.86 27.36
N ALA A 50 -12.94 -41.99 28.23
CA ALA A 50 -12.54 -41.72 29.63
C ALA A 50 -11.29 -40.82 29.73
N LYS A 51 -11.47 -39.51 30.02
CA LYS A 51 -11.54 -38.85 31.35
C LYS A 51 -10.16 -38.42 31.84
N GLU A 52 -9.98 -37.11 32.04
CA GLU A 52 -9.63 -36.54 33.35
C GLU A 52 -9.72 -35.00 33.29
N GLU A 53 -10.71 -34.46 34.01
CA GLU A 53 -10.69 -33.11 34.57
C GLU A 53 -9.85 -33.13 35.86
N LYS A 54 -9.04 -32.11 36.07
CA LYS A 54 -8.65 -31.66 37.42
C LYS A 54 -8.66 -30.14 37.47
N ASP A 55 -9.52 -29.63 38.34
CA ASP A 55 -9.46 -28.31 38.96
C ASP A 55 -8.09 -28.06 39.61
N PHE A 56 -7.61 -26.82 39.55
CA PHE A 56 -6.99 -26.17 40.72
C PHE A 56 -7.01 -24.65 40.55
N SER A 57 -7.63 -23.98 41.52
CA SER A 57 -7.55 -22.54 41.75
C SER A 57 -6.25 -22.14 42.46
N THR A 58 -5.97 -20.82 42.49
CA THR A 58 -5.33 -19.99 43.55
C THR A 58 -4.03 -19.25 43.18
N GLY A 59 -3.98 -17.94 43.48
CA GLY A 59 -2.77 -17.13 43.78
C GLY A 59 -2.37 -16.11 42.71
N GLN A 60 -2.90 -14.87 42.68
CA GLN A 60 -2.39 -13.64 43.33
C GLN A 60 -0.86 -13.41 43.36
N LYS A 61 -0.47 -12.30 42.69
CA LYS A 61 0.53 -11.27 43.04
C LYS A 61 1.97 -11.69 43.40
N ILE A 62 2.93 -11.35 42.53
CA ILE A 62 4.15 -10.62 42.93
C ILE A 62 4.41 -9.49 41.92
N ARG A 63 4.58 -8.29 42.49
CA ARG A 63 5.00 -7.03 41.88
C ARG A 63 6.48 -6.83 42.22
N GLU A 64 7.16 -6.12 41.32
CA GLU A 64 8.29 -5.20 41.57
C GLU A 64 9.65 -5.79 41.99
N ASN A 65 10.65 -5.58 41.12
CA ASN A 65 11.74 -4.69 41.49
C ASN A 65 12.22 -3.87 40.29
N ARG A 66 12.24 -2.56 40.51
CA ARG A 66 12.79 -1.49 39.68
C ARG A 66 14.24 -1.25 40.08
N THR A 67 15.10 -0.99 39.10
CA THR A 67 16.19 -0.01 39.12
C THR A 67 16.40 0.38 37.64
N LYS A 68 15.83 1.49 37.16
CA LYS A 68 16.40 2.85 37.17
C LYS A 68 17.87 2.87 36.75
N GLU A 69 18.11 3.23 35.49
CA GLU A 69 19.11 4.25 35.12
C GLU A 69 18.53 5.06 33.96
N GLU A 70 18.64 6.37 34.11
CA GLU A 70 18.02 7.43 33.33
C GLU A 70 19.17 8.27 32.77
N LEU A 71 18.97 8.80 31.56
CA LEU A 71 19.60 9.98 30.95
C LEU A 71 20.88 9.80 30.13
N GLY A 72 20.79 10.28 28.88
CA GLY A 72 21.90 10.51 27.95
C GLY A 72 21.40 10.84 26.55
N GLU A 73 20.93 12.07 26.36
CA GLU A 73 20.51 12.64 25.07
C GLU A 73 21.63 12.70 24.01
N ASN A 74 21.18 12.78 22.75
CA ASN A 74 21.86 13.35 21.56
C ASN A 74 22.88 12.50 20.79
N ALA A 75 22.45 12.02 19.62
CA ALA A 75 23.16 12.30 18.37
C ALA A 75 22.24 12.06 17.16
N LYS A 76 21.79 13.15 16.53
CA LYS A 76 21.24 13.14 15.17
C LYS A 76 22.38 12.79 14.21
N GLY A 77 22.48 11.52 13.83
CA GLY A 77 23.36 11.03 12.77
C GLY A 77 22.62 10.98 11.44
N ASN A 78 22.96 11.89 10.55
CA ASN A 78 22.43 12.00 9.20
C ASN A 78 22.92 10.81 8.35
N LEU A 79 22.17 9.71 8.31
CA LEU A 79 22.45 8.57 7.42
C LEU A 79 22.10 8.98 5.97
N LYS A 80 23.11 9.47 5.25
CA LYS A 80 23.08 9.47 3.78
C LYS A 80 23.14 8.02 3.31
N SER A 81 21.98 7.42 3.08
CA SER A 81 21.86 6.11 2.43
C SER A 81 22.37 6.21 0.99
N LYS A 82 23.54 5.65 0.73
CA LYS A 82 24.05 5.46 -0.63
C LYS A 82 23.25 4.31 -1.24
N LYS A 83 22.39 4.61 -2.23
CA LYS A 83 21.64 3.60 -2.98
C LYS A 83 22.63 2.66 -3.66
N MET A 84 22.57 1.36 -3.36
CA MET A 84 23.33 0.31 -4.05
C MET A 84 22.40 -0.40 -5.03
N SER A 85 22.65 -0.21 -6.32
CA SER A 85 22.02 -0.92 -7.43
C SER A 85 22.63 -2.33 -7.54
N LEU A 86 21.80 -3.36 -7.46
CA LEU A 86 22.24 -4.76 -7.54
C LEU A 86 22.51 -5.24 -8.99
N PHE A 87 22.18 -4.41 -9.98
CA PHE A 87 22.40 -4.65 -11.40
C PHE A 87 22.69 -3.32 -12.10
N GLU A 88 23.88 -3.14 -12.65
CA GLU A 88 24.17 -2.03 -13.55
C GLU A 88 24.68 -2.53 -14.90
N ASN A 89 24.07 -1.97 -15.95
CA ASN A 89 24.59 -1.92 -17.31
C ASN A 89 25.46 -0.66 -17.42
N ASP A 90 26.66 -0.83 -17.99
CA ASP A 90 27.61 0.25 -18.25
C ASP A 90 27.06 1.30 -19.21
N SER A 91 27.14 2.58 -18.83
CA SER A 91 27.64 3.63 -19.74
C SER A 91 27.98 4.92 -18.99
N ASP A 92 29.24 5.34 -19.13
CA ASP A 92 29.83 6.61 -18.73
C ASP A 92 29.02 7.85 -19.14
N ALA A 93 28.93 8.82 -18.23
CA ALA A 93 28.86 10.24 -18.57
C ALA A 93 29.30 11.13 -17.39
N CYS A 94 30.49 11.68 -17.49
CA CYS A 94 30.97 12.78 -16.67
C CYS A 94 30.39 14.13 -17.15
N ARG A 95 29.87 14.95 -16.22
CA ARG A 95 30.14 16.41 -16.00
C ARG A 95 28.95 17.14 -15.38
N GLU A 96 29.19 17.90 -14.30
CA GLU A 96 29.07 19.39 -14.26
C GLU A 96 29.41 19.99 -12.86
N SER A 97 30.54 20.71 -12.81
CA SER A 97 30.74 22.15 -12.50
C SER A 97 29.95 22.95 -11.41
N PHE A 98 30.75 23.64 -10.56
CA PHE A 98 30.54 24.93 -9.82
C PHE A 98 29.56 24.95 -8.61
N SER A 99 29.75 25.66 -7.49
CA SER A 99 30.55 26.87 -7.18
C SER A 99 30.70 27.13 -5.66
N SER A 100 31.86 27.66 -5.25
CA SER A 100 32.17 28.65 -4.18
C SER A 100 31.25 28.90 -2.95
N VAL A 101 31.84 29.02 -1.74
CA VAL A 101 31.98 30.28 -0.94
C VAL A 101 32.79 30.04 0.36
N ASN A 102 33.69 30.99 0.64
CA ASN A 102 34.42 31.44 1.86
C ASN A 102 33.90 30.96 3.24
N THR A 103 34.67 30.88 4.33
CA THR A 103 35.54 31.92 4.94
C THR A 103 36.35 31.30 6.11
N ALA A 104 37.37 32.03 6.55
CA ALA A 104 38.35 31.77 7.61
C ALA A 104 37.77 31.34 8.97
N ASP A 105 38.60 30.64 9.77
CA ASP A 105 39.09 31.17 11.06
C ASP A 105 40.30 30.36 11.56
N GLU A 106 41.21 31.11 12.19
CA GLU A 106 42.44 30.69 12.86
C GLU A 106 42.10 29.99 14.20
N ASP A 107 42.81 28.93 14.57
CA ASP A 107 43.79 29.02 15.67
C ASP A 107 44.40 27.65 16.05
N SER A 108 45.70 27.79 16.39
CA SER A 108 46.55 26.99 17.28
C SER A 108 45.94 25.74 17.94
N ASP A 109 46.61 24.59 17.81
CA ASP A 109 47.34 24.04 18.96
C ASP A 109 48.40 23.00 18.56
N ASN A 110 49.49 23.05 19.32
CA ASN A 110 50.69 22.23 19.20
C ASN A 110 50.39 20.80 19.62
N ASP A 111 50.80 19.83 18.81
CA ASP A 111 51.12 18.49 19.31
C ASP A 111 52.44 18.00 18.70
N MET A 112 53.35 17.66 19.61
CA MET A 112 54.57 16.92 19.35
C MET A 112 54.20 15.57 18.75
N GLU A 113 54.71 15.26 17.55
CA GLU A 113 54.87 13.86 17.14
C GLU A 113 56.26 13.60 16.59
N SER A 114 56.80 12.47 17.04
CA SER A 114 58.14 11.96 16.84
C SER A 114 58.40 11.61 15.38
N ASP A 115 59.38 12.29 14.79
CA ASP A 115 59.96 11.94 13.49
C ASP A 115 60.65 10.57 13.56
N CYS A 116 59.99 9.54 13.04
CA CYS A 116 60.66 8.33 12.54
C CYS A 116 60.26 8.13 11.08
N PHE A 117 60.78 8.98 10.19
CA PHE A 117 60.66 8.77 8.75
C PHE A 117 62.03 8.47 8.13
N SER A 118 62.11 7.26 7.59
CA SER A 118 63.23 6.71 6.84
C SER A 118 63.62 7.63 5.70
N SER A 119 64.89 8.01 5.68
CA SER A 119 65.55 8.80 4.65
C SER A 119 65.75 7.99 3.37
N SER A 120 64.92 8.22 2.36
CA SER A 120 65.26 7.91 0.96
C SER A 120 64.22 8.50 0.03
N ASP A 121 64.43 9.75 -0.38
CA ASP A 121 64.26 10.23 -1.76
C ASP A 121 64.49 11.75 -1.78
N LEU A 122 65.77 12.09 -1.88
CA LEU A 122 66.24 13.42 -2.24
C LEU A 122 66.35 13.47 -3.76
N SER A 123 65.35 14.03 -4.44
CA SER A 123 65.50 14.49 -5.81
C SER A 123 64.71 15.79 -6.07
N GLU A 124 65.49 16.81 -6.42
CA GLU A 124 65.14 18.08 -7.09
C GLU A 124 64.34 19.12 -6.29
N SER A 125 65.07 19.88 -5.48
CA SER A 125 64.74 21.25 -5.14
C SER A 125 64.94 22.16 -6.36
N ASN A 126 63.86 22.61 -6.99
CA ASN A 126 63.92 23.80 -7.82
C ASN A 126 64.13 25.01 -6.88
N ALA A 127 65.23 25.72 -7.08
CA ALA A 127 65.69 26.77 -6.18
C ALA A 127 64.88 28.08 -6.29
N ASP A 128 63.85 28.13 -7.13
CA ASP A 128 63.06 29.34 -7.42
C ASP A 128 61.56 29.23 -7.06
N ASP A 129 61.15 28.21 -6.29
CA ASP A 129 59.73 28.11 -5.88
C ASP A 129 59.42 29.10 -4.73
N LEU A 130 58.37 29.91 -4.91
CA LEU A 130 57.89 30.83 -3.88
C LEU A 130 57.42 30.06 -2.62
N PRO A 131 57.47 30.65 -1.42
CA PRO A 131 57.09 29.98 -0.17
C PRO A 131 55.67 29.39 -0.18
N VAL A 132 54.78 29.92 -1.01
CA VAL A 132 53.39 29.46 -1.18
C VAL A 132 53.33 28.16 -2.01
N GLU A 133 54.12 28.04 -3.08
CA GLU A 133 54.15 26.84 -3.94
C GLU A 133 54.73 25.63 -3.20
N LYS A 134 55.76 25.85 -2.37
CA LYS A 134 56.31 24.80 -1.50
C LYS A 134 55.29 24.30 -0.47
N LYS A 135 54.45 25.18 0.07
CA LYS A 135 53.36 24.80 0.98
C LYS A 135 52.24 24.04 0.26
N SER A 136 51.87 24.46 -0.95
CA SER A 136 50.87 23.77 -1.78
C SER A 136 51.27 22.33 -2.09
N ARG A 137 52.51 22.13 -2.55
CA ARG A 137 53.03 20.80 -2.90
C ARG A 137 53.16 19.87 -1.69
N LYS A 138 53.47 20.42 -0.51
CA LYS A 138 53.48 19.67 0.76
C LYS A 138 52.07 19.25 1.19
N LEU A 139 51.07 20.09 0.93
CA LEU A 139 49.67 19.81 1.23
C LEU A 139 49.08 18.78 0.27
N GLU A 140 49.42 18.85 -1.01
CA GLU A 140 49.08 17.82 -2.02
C GLU A 140 49.70 16.47 -1.67
N ARG A 141 50.99 16.44 -1.33
CA ARG A 141 51.64 15.19 -0.89
C ARG A 141 51.03 14.62 0.39
N LYS A 142 50.56 15.48 1.30
CA LYS A 142 49.83 15.05 2.50
C LYS A 142 48.48 14.46 2.14
N LYS A 143 47.71 15.12 1.26
CA LYS A 143 46.44 14.60 0.73
C LYS A 143 46.61 13.26 0.01
N GLU A 144 47.63 13.12 -0.84
CA GLU A 144 47.91 11.86 -1.54
C GLU A 144 48.28 10.73 -0.57
N ASN A 145 49.03 11.05 0.49
CA ASN A 145 49.33 10.07 1.54
C ASN A 145 48.07 9.72 2.33
N ASP A 146 47.26 10.70 2.73
CA ASP A 146 46.00 10.49 3.44
C ASP A 146 45.01 9.67 2.59
N GLU A 147 44.96 9.90 1.27
CA GLU A 147 44.17 9.10 0.31
C GLU A 147 44.71 7.67 0.18
N LYS A 148 46.03 7.47 0.21
CA LYS A 148 46.63 6.13 0.23
C LYS A 148 46.34 5.40 1.53
N PHE A 149 46.50 6.05 2.68
CA PHE A 149 46.17 5.47 3.98
C PHE A 149 44.67 5.14 4.08
N ALA A 150 43.78 6.00 3.56
CA ALA A 150 42.35 5.71 3.51
C ALA A 150 42.03 4.52 2.60
N ASN A 151 42.70 4.39 1.45
CA ASN A 151 42.55 3.23 0.58
C ASN A 151 43.08 1.94 1.21
N ASP A 152 44.21 2.02 1.93
CA ASP A 152 44.80 0.88 2.64
C ASP A 152 43.94 0.45 3.84
N GLU A 153 43.35 1.40 4.59
CA GLU A 153 42.35 1.09 5.63
C GLU A 153 41.08 0.45 5.07
N LEU A 154 40.61 0.90 3.90
CA LEU A 154 39.50 0.26 3.19
C LEU A 154 39.86 -1.17 2.76
N LEU A 155 41.08 -1.40 2.25
CA LEU A 155 41.58 -2.73 1.87
C LEU A 155 41.68 -3.68 3.06
N LEU A 156 42.18 -3.22 4.20
CA LEU A 156 42.26 -4.01 5.43
C LEU A 156 40.87 -4.37 5.99
N ASN A 157 39.89 -3.47 5.88
CA ASN A 157 38.50 -3.77 6.23
C ASN A 157 37.85 -4.78 5.26
N ILE A 158 38.30 -4.85 4.01
CA ILE A 158 37.88 -5.84 3.02
C ILE A 158 38.52 -7.21 3.29
N GLU A 159 39.80 -7.25 3.70
CA GLU A 159 40.50 -8.49 4.06
C GLU A 159 40.03 -9.08 5.40
N ASN A 160 39.67 -8.24 6.37
CA ASN A 160 39.15 -8.67 7.67
C ASN A 160 37.64 -8.99 7.68
N GLY A 161 36.95 -8.81 6.54
CA GLY A 161 35.61 -9.34 6.37
C GLY A 161 35.69 -10.86 6.20
N GLU A 162 35.39 -11.60 7.28
CA GLU A 162 35.30 -13.06 7.25
C GLU A 162 34.56 -13.52 5.99
N ARG A 163 35.23 -14.34 5.16
CA ARG A 163 34.59 -14.94 3.99
C ARG A 163 33.45 -15.81 4.51
N TYR A 164 32.22 -15.38 4.23
CA TYR A 164 31.03 -16.09 4.64
C TYR A 164 30.88 -17.36 3.79
N ASP A 165 31.26 -18.49 4.37
CA ASP A 165 31.01 -19.80 3.78
C ASP A 165 29.51 -20.11 3.94
N LEU A 166 28.80 -20.13 2.81
CA LEU A 166 27.39 -20.52 2.80
C LEU A 166 27.27 -21.97 3.30
N PRO A 167 26.32 -22.27 4.21
CA PRO A 167 25.94 -23.64 4.54
C PRO A 167 25.54 -24.44 3.28
N SER A 168 25.75 -25.75 3.30
CA SER A 168 25.35 -26.63 2.19
C SER A 168 23.81 -26.75 2.10
N VAL A 169 23.28 -27.06 0.92
CA VAL A 169 21.81 -27.21 0.72
C VAL A 169 21.23 -28.30 1.63
N GLU A 170 22.02 -29.33 1.92
CA GLU A 170 21.66 -30.46 2.79
C GLU A 170 21.63 -30.04 4.28
N GLU A 171 22.57 -29.21 4.74
CA GLU A 171 22.57 -28.65 6.10
C GLU A 171 21.37 -27.73 6.34
N ILE A 172 20.97 -26.93 5.34
CA ILE A 172 19.80 -26.04 5.43
C ILE A 172 18.51 -26.87 5.52
N GLU A 173 18.41 -27.98 4.79
CA GLU A 173 17.26 -28.89 4.86
C GLU A 173 17.19 -29.68 6.17
N GLU A 174 18.33 -29.98 6.81
CA GLU A 174 18.40 -30.56 8.15
C GLU A 174 18.08 -29.54 9.26
N GLU A 175 18.53 -28.29 9.12
CA GLU A 175 18.19 -27.18 10.01
C GLU A 175 16.70 -26.83 9.97
N LEU A 176 16.07 -26.93 8.80
CA LEU A 176 14.62 -26.73 8.63
C LEU A 176 13.78 -27.81 9.32
N LYS A 177 14.34 -29.00 9.55
CA LYS A 177 13.69 -30.08 10.33
C LYS A 177 13.80 -29.85 11.83
N GLN A 178 14.76 -29.03 12.28
CA GLN A 178 14.90 -28.58 13.66
C GLN A 178 14.12 -27.28 13.86
N ALA A 179 13.83 -26.89 15.11
CA ALA A 179 13.20 -25.60 15.36
C ALA A 179 14.16 -24.48 14.90
N PRO A 180 13.81 -23.69 13.88
CA PRO A 180 14.75 -22.75 13.28
C PRO A 180 15.12 -21.69 14.30
N ASN A 181 16.41 -21.53 14.57
CA ASN A 181 16.89 -20.45 15.42
C ASN A 181 16.86 -19.15 14.60
N LEU A 182 15.80 -18.34 14.82
CA LEU A 182 15.56 -17.08 14.10
C LEU A 182 16.75 -16.11 14.13
N LYS A 183 17.62 -16.19 15.15
CA LYS A 183 18.82 -15.36 15.24
C LYS A 183 19.88 -15.74 14.22
N ILE A 184 20.09 -17.04 13.99
CA ILE A 184 21.06 -17.56 13.01
C ILE A 184 20.58 -17.21 11.60
N ILE A 185 19.29 -17.40 11.33
CA ILE A 185 18.70 -17.05 10.03
C ILE A 185 18.84 -15.55 9.76
N LYS A 186 18.60 -14.69 10.77
CA LYS A 186 18.77 -13.24 10.61
C LYS A 186 20.22 -12.84 10.31
N GLN A 187 21.21 -13.48 10.96
CA GLN A 187 22.63 -13.28 10.66
C GLN A 187 22.94 -13.72 9.23
N ARG A 188 22.53 -14.93 8.84
CA ARG A 188 22.68 -15.46 7.48
C ARG A 188 22.08 -14.54 6.42
N ILE A 189 20.89 -13.99 6.64
CA ILE A 189 20.26 -13.02 5.73
C ILE A 189 21.15 -11.77 5.59
N SER A 190 21.63 -11.21 6.71
CA SER A 190 22.53 -10.04 6.71
C SER A 190 23.82 -10.33 5.93
N ASP A 191 24.44 -11.49 6.17
CA ASP A 191 25.71 -11.86 5.56
C ASP A 191 25.53 -12.07 4.04
N VAL A 192 24.46 -12.74 3.63
CA VAL A 192 24.11 -12.92 2.20
C VAL A 192 23.83 -11.57 1.54
N PHE A 193 23.16 -10.63 2.22
CA PHE A 193 22.99 -9.27 1.68
C PHE A 193 24.33 -8.54 1.49
N GLN A 194 25.27 -8.68 2.42
CA GLN A 194 26.60 -8.08 2.29
C GLN A 194 27.38 -8.70 1.11
N VAL A 195 27.31 -10.03 0.94
CA VAL A 195 27.96 -10.73 -0.18
C VAL A 195 27.32 -10.32 -1.51
N LEU A 196 26.00 -10.18 -1.58
CA LEU A 196 25.30 -9.75 -2.79
C LEU A 196 25.58 -8.27 -3.14
N GLY A 197 25.87 -7.43 -2.15
CA GLY A 197 26.31 -6.05 -2.35
C GLY A 197 27.69 -5.96 -3.01
N ASP A 198 28.68 -6.71 -2.50
CA ASP A 198 30.07 -6.72 -3.00
C ASP A 198 30.47 -8.10 -3.57
N PHE A 199 29.72 -8.56 -4.57
CA PHE A 199 29.84 -9.92 -5.11
C PHE A 199 31.25 -10.25 -5.66
N LYS A 200 32.00 -9.24 -6.12
CA LYS A 200 33.35 -9.45 -6.67
C LYS A 200 34.37 -9.85 -5.60
N ASN A 201 34.24 -9.31 -4.39
CA ASN A 201 35.26 -9.41 -3.34
C ASN A 201 34.90 -10.44 -2.26
N ARG A 202 33.61 -10.66 -1.99
CA ARG A 202 33.14 -11.46 -0.85
C ARG A 202 32.58 -12.84 -1.20
N ARG A 203 32.63 -13.24 -2.48
CA ARG A 203 32.01 -14.50 -2.93
C ARG A 203 32.84 -15.74 -2.62
N ASP A 204 32.11 -16.81 -2.39
CA ASP A 204 32.45 -18.21 -2.66
C ASP A 204 33.07 -18.43 -4.06
N PRO A 205 34.37 -18.69 -4.33
CA PRO A 205 34.83 -18.98 -5.70
C PRO A 205 34.10 -20.16 -6.36
N ASN A 206 33.53 -21.10 -5.59
CA ASN A 206 32.84 -22.27 -6.12
C ASN A 206 31.33 -22.11 -6.29
N ARG A 207 30.73 -20.97 -5.88
CA ARG A 207 29.27 -20.80 -5.87
C ARG A 207 28.79 -19.70 -6.81
N SER A 208 27.68 -19.97 -7.48
CA SER A 208 27.05 -19.02 -8.40
C SER A 208 26.16 -18.02 -7.65
N ARG A 209 25.95 -16.82 -8.22
CA ARG A 209 25.02 -15.82 -7.66
C ARG A 209 23.60 -16.36 -7.50
N GLY A 210 23.17 -17.27 -8.38
CA GLY A 210 21.86 -17.91 -8.32
C GLY A 210 21.66 -18.76 -7.07
N GLU A 211 22.71 -19.42 -6.57
CA GLU A 211 22.65 -20.20 -5.33
C GLU A 211 22.44 -19.31 -4.12
N TYR A 212 23.19 -18.21 -4.00
CA TYR A 212 22.99 -17.20 -2.94
C TYR A 212 21.54 -16.68 -2.93
N ILE A 213 20.98 -16.39 -4.10
CA ILE A 213 19.59 -15.93 -4.22
C ILE A 213 18.60 -17.02 -3.77
N SER A 214 18.82 -18.27 -4.16
CA SER A 214 17.95 -19.38 -3.76
C SER A 214 17.96 -19.63 -2.25
N VAL A 215 19.13 -19.52 -1.61
CA VAL A 215 19.28 -19.62 -0.15
C VAL A 215 18.59 -18.44 0.53
N LEU A 216 18.81 -17.22 0.04
CA LEU A 216 18.17 -16.03 0.57
C LEU A 216 16.63 -16.13 0.51
N ILE A 217 16.08 -16.63 -0.59
CA ILE A 217 14.63 -16.84 -0.73
C ILE A 217 14.13 -17.83 0.32
N LYS A 218 14.80 -18.98 0.50
CA LYS A 218 14.43 -19.98 1.50
C LYS A 218 14.48 -19.40 2.92
N ASP A 219 15.49 -18.60 3.23
CA ASP A 219 15.68 -17.96 4.53
C ASP A 219 14.63 -16.90 4.83
N LEU A 220 14.34 -16.04 3.84
CA LEU A 220 13.29 -15.03 3.96
C LEU A 220 11.90 -15.67 4.09
N CYS A 221 11.63 -16.73 3.33
CA CYS A 221 10.40 -17.50 3.46
C CYS A 221 10.26 -18.09 4.87
N SER A 222 11.34 -18.64 5.43
CA SER A 222 11.34 -19.24 6.77
C SER A 222 11.23 -18.20 7.88
N TYR A 223 11.90 -17.05 7.74
CA TYR A 223 11.90 -16.00 8.75
C TYR A 223 10.58 -15.23 8.81
N TYR A 224 10.01 -14.86 7.65
CA TYR A 224 8.80 -14.03 7.57
C TYR A 224 7.50 -14.82 7.30
N GLY A 225 7.60 -16.13 7.00
CA GLY A 225 6.46 -17.01 6.75
C GLY A 225 5.76 -16.78 5.41
N TYR A 226 6.51 -16.47 4.36
CA TYR A 226 5.99 -16.22 3.01
C TYR A 226 6.04 -17.48 2.12
N ASN A 227 5.15 -17.54 1.14
CA ASN A 227 5.25 -18.49 0.02
C ASN A 227 6.43 -18.12 -0.90
N GLU A 228 7.15 -19.13 -1.40
CA GLU A 228 8.28 -18.97 -2.33
C GLU A 228 7.89 -18.16 -3.57
N TYR A 229 6.69 -18.37 -4.11
CA TYR A 229 6.20 -17.62 -5.27
C TYR A 229 6.11 -16.11 -4.99
N LEU A 230 5.55 -15.71 -3.85
CA LEU A 230 5.42 -14.30 -3.50
C LEU A 230 6.79 -13.68 -3.23
N MET A 231 7.68 -14.42 -2.56
CA MET A 231 9.03 -13.94 -2.26
C MET A 231 9.83 -13.69 -3.54
N GLN A 232 9.77 -14.62 -4.51
CA GLN A 232 10.37 -14.42 -5.84
C GLN A 232 9.82 -13.15 -6.50
N LYS A 233 8.50 -12.96 -6.50
CA LYS A 233 7.88 -11.76 -7.08
C LYS A 233 8.28 -10.47 -6.37
N PHE A 234 8.41 -10.46 -5.04
CA PHE A 234 8.88 -9.28 -4.33
C PHE A 234 10.35 -8.98 -4.62
N MET A 235 11.17 -10.03 -4.81
CA MET A 235 12.56 -9.87 -5.20
C MET A 235 12.72 -9.31 -6.61
N ASP A 236 11.79 -9.64 -7.52
CA ASP A 236 11.72 -9.04 -8.86
C ASP A 236 11.31 -7.56 -8.82
N ILE A 237 10.37 -7.20 -7.95
CA ILE A 237 9.84 -5.82 -7.81
C ILE A 237 10.84 -4.91 -7.08
N PHE A 238 11.49 -5.44 -6.05
CA PHE A 238 12.45 -4.73 -5.20
C PHE A 238 13.85 -5.30 -5.43
N PRO A 239 14.51 -4.94 -6.54
CA PRO A 239 15.86 -5.45 -6.85
C PRO A 239 16.89 -4.98 -5.82
N ASN A 240 16.61 -3.89 -5.10
CA ASN A 240 17.43 -3.41 -3.99
C ASN A 240 17.10 -4.22 -2.73
N GLY A 241 18.07 -5.00 -2.25
CA GLY A 241 17.88 -5.86 -1.08
C GLY A 241 17.44 -5.13 0.19
N THR A 242 17.86 -3.87 0.36
CA THR A 242 17.46 -3.02 1.50
C THR A 242 15.99 -2.63 1.44
N GLU A 243 15.49 -2.27 0.25
CA GLU A 243 14.10 -1.87 0.03
C GLU A 243 13.14 -3.05 0.23
N LEU A 244 13.57 -4.24 -0.21
CA LEU A 244 12.85 -5.49 0.06
C LEU A 244 12.72 -5.74 1.57
N LEU A 245 13.80 -5.55 2.33
CA LEU A 245 13.79 -5.75 3.78
C LEU A 245 12.89 -4.72 4.49
N GLU A 246 12.98 -3.44 4.11
CA GLU A 246 12.08 -2.40 4.62
C GLU A 246 10.60 -2.72 4.32
N PHE A 247 10.31 -3.22 3.12
CA PHE A 247 8.95 -3.65 2.75
C PHE A 247 8.45 -4.81 3.61
N LEU A 248 9.30 -5.82 3.85
CA LEU A 248 8.93 -6.97 4.69
C LEU A 248 8.73 -6.55 6.15
N GLU A 249 9.63 -5.73 6.71
CA GLU A 249 9.51 -5.22 8.08
C GLU A 249 8.25 -4.34 8.25
N ALA A 250 7.94 -3.49 7.26
CA ALA A 250 6.73 -2.66 7.27
C ALA A 250 5.43 -3.46 7.18
N ASN A 251 5.49 -4.73 6.76
CA ASN A 251 4.35 -5.64 6.77
C ASN A 251 4.18 -6.37 8.11
N GLU A 252 5.24 -6.54 8.90
CA GLU A 252 5.14 -7.11 10.26
C GLU A 252 4.69 -6.08 11.29
N GLN A 253 4.98 -4.80 11.07
CA GLN A 253 4.63 -3.74 12.01
C GLN A 253 3.12 -3.44 12.00
N PRO A 254 2.45 -3.48 13.16
CA PRO A 254 1.04 -3.12 13.25
C PRO A 254 0.88 -1.62 12.96
N ARG A 255 -0.02 -1.30 12.02
CA ARG A 255 -0.31 0.10 11.67
C ARG A 255 -1.33 0.70 12.63
N PRO A 256 -1.19 1.99 12.99
CA PRO A 256 -2.17 2.65 13.83
C PRO A 256 -3.52 2.74 13.12
N VAL A 257 -4.59 2.83 13.92
CA VAL A 257 -5.94 2.86 13.37
C VAL A 257 -6.22 4.23 12.77
N ILE A 258 -6.63 4.24 11.50
CA ILE A 258 -7.00 5.46 10.80
C ILE A 258 -8.52 5.54 10.66
N ILE A 259 -9.05 6.73 10.95
CA ILE A 259 -10.46 7.08 10.74
C ILE A 259 -10.60 8.18 9.71
N ARG A 260 -11.65 8.08 8.90
CA ARG A 260 -12.09 9.11 7.96
C ARG A 260 -13.27 9.85 8.56
N SER A 261 -13.14 11.16 8.78
CA SER A 261 -14.27 12.00 9.18
C SER A 261 -15.29 12.12 8.05
N ASN A 262 -16.58 12.00 8.36
CA ASN A 262 -17.67 12.20 7.41
C ASN A 262 -18.03 13.68 7.31
N SER A 263 -17.58 14.33 6.24
CA SER A 263 -17.82 15.75 5.98
C SER A 263 -19.29 16.12 5.77
N LEU A 264 -20.19 15.15 5.56
CA LEU A 264 -21.64 15.40 5.49
C LEU A 264 -22.23 15.75 6.87
N LYS A 265 -21.69 15.17 7.95
CA LYS A 265 -22.26 15.27 9.30
C LYS A 265 -21.44 16.16 10.23
N THR A 266 -20.12 16.14 10.13
CA THR A 266 -19.25 16.90 11.04
C THR A 266 -17.97 17.36 10.36
N ARG A 267 -17.30 18.34 10.96
CA ARG A 267 -15.96 18.79 10.54
C ARG A 267 -14.88 18.02 11.28
N ARG A 268 -13.74 17.74 10.63
CA ARG A 268 -12.61 17.02 11.24
C ARG A 268 -12.19 17.58 12.60
N ALA A 269 -12.09 18.91 12.74
CA ALA A 269 -11.66 19.55 13.98
C ALA A 269 -12.68 19.41 15.13
N GLU A 270 -13.97 19.32 14.81
CA GLU A 270 -15.02 19.07 15.80
C GLU A 270 -15.03 17.60 16.22
N LEU A 271 -14.90 16.69 15.25
CA LEU A 271 -14.74 15.27 15.52
C LEU A 271 -13.53 15.01 16.42
N ALA A 272 -12.37 15.59 16.13
CA ALA A 272 -11.17 15.43 16.93
C ALA A 272 -11.39 15.90 18.38
N ARG A 273 -12.02 17.08 18.59
CA ARG A 273 -12.37 17.55 19.95
C ARG A 273 -13.30 16.59 20.68
N ASN A 274 -14.32 16.05 20.01
CA ASN A 274 -15.25 15.11 20.63
C ASN A 274 -14.57 13.80 21.04
N LEU A 275 -13.62 13.31 20.23
CA LEU A 275 -12.85 12.10 20.55
C LEU A 275 -11.83 12.35 21.67
N ILE A 276 -11.15 13.49 21.68
CA ILE A 276 -10.21 13.89 22.75
C ILE A 276 -10.93 14.03 24.09
N ASN A 277 -12.14 14.62 24.10
CA ASN A 277 -12.96 14.74 25.31
C ASN A 277 -13.36 13.37 25.90
N ARG A 278 -13.25 12.28 25.13
CA ARG A 278 -13.48 10.90 25.59
C ARG A 278 -12.20 10.15 25.96
N GLY A 279 -11.06 10.85 25.97
CA GLY A 279 -9.77 10.26 26.29
C GLY A 279 -9.16 9.45 25.15
N MET A 280 -9.53 9.70 23.89
CA MET A 280 -8.81 9.14 22.74
C MET A 280 -7.66 10.06 22.33
N ASN A 281 -6.49 9.47 22.05
CA ASN A 281 -5.37 10.23 21.48
C ASN A 281 -5.49 10.26 19.96
N VAL A 282 -5.78 11.45 19.40
CA VAL A 282 -6.13 11.61 18.00
C VAL A 282 -5.34 12.75 17.37
N ASP A 283 -4.60 12.43 16.30
CA ASP A 283 -3.83 13.40 15.54
C ASP A 283 -4.27 13.47 14.07
N PRO A 284 -4.04 14.59 13.36
CA PRO A 284 -4.18 14.65 11.91
C PRO A 284 -3.34 13.57 11.24
N ALA A 285 -3.94 12.79 10.33
CA ALA A 285 -3.25 11.64 9.78
C ALA A 285 -2.10 12.01 8.84
N ALA A 286 -2.30 13.04 8.04
CA ALA A 286 -1.28 13.63 7.19
C ALA A 286 -1.72 15.02 6.72
N GLU A 287 -0.76 15.90 6.44
CA GLU A 287 -0.99 17.29 6.05
C GLU A 287 -1.81 17.42 4.76
N TRP A 288 -1.65 16.47 3.84
CA TRP A 288 -2.37 16.43 2.57
C TRP A 288 -3.84 16.01 2.70
N THR A 289 -4.25 15.40 3.82
CA THR A 289 -5.66 15.05 4.07
C THR A 289 -6.33 16.02 5.02
N LYS A 290 -7.49 16.53 4.62
CA LYS A 290 -8.34 17.36 5.50
C LYS A 290 -9.32 16.56 6.35
N ILE A 291 -9.41 15.24 6.14
CA ILE A 291 -10.43 14.36 6.72
C ILE A 291 -9.85 13.15 7.49
N GLY A 292 -8.57 12.84 7.30
CA GLY A 292 -7.93 11.70 7.96
C GLY A 292 -7.50 12.04 9.37
N LEU A 293 -7.75 11.14 10.31
CA LEU A 293 -7.23 11.19 11.68
C LEU A 293 -6.61 9.85 12.03
N ILE A 294 -5.47 9.87 12.72
CA ILE A 294 -4.81 8.70 13.30
C ILE A 294 -5.23 8.63 14.76
N VAL A 295 -5.61 7.42 15.20
CA VAL A 295 -5.90 7.11 16.60
C VAL A 295 -4.77 6.21 17.11
N TYR A 296 -3.97 6.72 18.05
CA TYR A 296 -2.84 5.98 18.62
C TYR A 296 -3.26 5.06 19.76
N ASP A 297 -4.07 5.61 20.67
CA ASP A 297 -4.56 4.88 21.83
C ASP A 297 -6.02 5.25 22.10
N SER A 298 -6.78 4.24 22.52
CA SER A 298 -8.19 4.36 22.78
C SER A 298 -8.64 3.31 23.80
N GLN A 299 -9.11 3.79 24.95
CA GLN A 299 -9.71 2.92 25.98
C GLN A 299 -11.05 2.31 25.52
N VAL A 300 -11.75 3.00 24.62
CA VAL A 300 -13.03 2.55 24.05
C VAL A 300 -12.79 1.98 22.66
N PRO A 301 -13.39 0.84 22.28
CA PRO A 301 -13.31 0.35 20.92
C PRO A 301 -13.79 1.42 19.90
N VAL A 302 -12.94 1.76 18.94
CA VAL A 302 -13.20 2.78 17.92
C VAL A 302 -14.45 2.54 17.08
N GLY A 303 -14.94 1.30 17.03
CA GLY A 303 -16.18 0.92 16.33
C GLY A 303 -17.45 0.93 17.20
N ALA A 304 -17.33 1.21 18.50
CA ALA A 304 -18.45 1.19 19.45
C ALA A 304 -18.83 2.58 19.97
N THR A 305 -18.19 3.64 19.48
CA THR A 305 -18.48 5.00 19.93
C THR A 305 -19.83 5.49 19.38
N PRO A 306 -20.57 6.30 20.15
CA PRO A 306 -21.74 7.03 19.65
C PRO A 306 -21.50 7.80 18.35
N GLU A 307 -20.33 8.42 18.15
CA GLU A 307 -19.98 9.13 16.92
C GLU A 307 -19.83 8.18 15.73
N TYR A 308 -19.30 6.98 15.95
CA TYR A 308 -19.27 5.94 14.92
C TYR A 308 -20.69 5.50 14.57
N LEU A 309 -21.53 5.22 15.56
CA LEU A 309 -22.92 4.81 15.34
C LEU A 309 -23.75 5.90 14.67
N ALA A 310 -23.53 7.17 15.04
CA ALA A 310 -24.11 8.34 14.40
C ALA A 310 -23.58 8.60 12.98
N GLY A 311 -22.53 7.89 12.55
CA GLY A 311 -21.93 8.01 11.22
C GLY A 311 -21.08 9.27 11.03
N HIS A 312 -20.52 9.83 12.11
CA HIS A 312 -19.60 10.97 12.04
C HIS A 312 -18.24 10.58 11.46
N TYR A 313 -17.86 9.30 11.51
CA TYR A 313 -16.64 8.79 10.89
C TYR A 313 -16.76 7.32 10.50
N MET A 314 -15.83 6.88 9.66
CA MET A 314 -15.66 5.48 9.23
C MET A 314 -14.21 5.04 9.41
N LEU A 315 -14.01 3.79 9.80
CA LEU A 315 -12.68 3.17 9.86
C LEU A 315 -12.20 2.87 8.44
N GLN A 316 -11.14 3.54 7.99
CA GLN A 316 -10.65 3.43 6.62
C GLN A 316 -9.17 3.84 6.56
N GLY A 317 -8.34 3.03 5.90
CA GLY A 317 -6.93 3.35 5.72
C GLY A 317 -6.70 4.54 4.79
N LEU A 318 -5.59 5.27 4.97
CA LEU A 318 -5.22 6.43 4.17
C LEU A 318 -5.13 6.12 2.66
N SER A 319 -4.58 4.95 2.31
CA SER A 319 -4.47 4.51 0.91
C SER A 319 -5.82 4.42 0.21
N SER A 320 -6.89 4.10 0.94
CA SER A 320 -8.24 4.03 0.38
C SER A 320 -8.91 5.40 0.17
N LEU A 321 -8.29 6.49 0.62
CA LEU A 321 -8.78 7.85 0.36
C LEU A 321 -8.29 8.38 -1.00
N LEU A 322 -7.07 8.00 -1.39
CA LEU A 322 -6.39 8.50 -2.59
C LEU A 322 -7.17 8.29 -3.89
N PRO A 323 -7.78 7.12 -4.18
CA PRO A 323 -8.51 6.92 -5.43
C PRO A 323 -9.70 7.89 -5.58
N VAL A 324 -10.39 8.17 -4.48
CA VAL A 324 -11.54 9.09 -4.50
C VAL A 324 -11.08 10.54 -4.60
N MET A 325 -9.93 10.88 -4.02
CA MET A 325 -9.32 12.20 -4.18
C MET A 325 -8.87 12.44 -5.62
N ALA A 326 -8.26 11.43 -6.26
CA ALA A 326 -7.87 11.48 -7.67
C ALA A 326 -9.09 11.55 -8.61
N LEU A 327 -10.20 10.88 -8.26
CA LEU A 327 -11.44 10.93 -9.04
C LEU A 327 -12.05 12.34 -9.07
N ALA A 328 -11.86 13.11 -8.00
CA ALA A 328 -12.36 14.49 -7.85
C ALA A 328 -13.85 14.66 -8.25
N PRO A 329 -14.78 13.88 -7.66
CA PRO A 329 -16.19 13.91 -8.02
C PRO A 329 -16.84 15.27 -7.75
N GLN A 330 -17.70 15.72 -8.67
CA GLN A 330 -18.38 17.01 -8.58
C GLN A 330 -19.86 16.85 -8.18
N PRO A 331 -20.47 17.87 -7.54
CA PRO A 331 -21.90 17.88 -7.28
C PRO A 331 -22.72 17.74 -8.58
N ASN A 332 -23.82 16.99 -8.51
CA ASN A 332 -24.77 16.73 -9.59
C ASN A 332 -24.28 15.82 -10.74
N GLU A 333 -23.12 15.17 -10.60
CA GLU A 333 -22.66 14.14 -11.53
C GLU A 333 -23.36 12.79 -11.30
N ILE A 334 -23.29 11.92 -12.31
CA ILE A 334 -23.67 10.52 -12.23
C ILE A 334 -22.39 9.68 -12.17
N ILE A 335 -22.14 9.03 -11.03
CA ILE A 335 -20.90 8.31 -10.76
C ILE A 335 -21.17 6.84 -10.53
N LEU A 336 -20.32 5.96 -11.08
CA LEU A 336 -20.35 4.53 -10.83
C LEU A 336 -19.15 4.11 -9.97
N ASP A 337 -19.42 3.41 -8.88
CA ASP A 337 -18.43 2.62 -8.13
C ASP A 337 -18.69 1.13 -8.43
N VAL A 338 -17.82 0.54 -9.25
CA VAL A 338 -18.03 -0.79 -9.85
C VAL A 338 -17.94 -1.91 -8.80
N CYS A 339 -17.12 -1.72 -7.77
CA CYS A 339 -16.77 -2.70 -6.74
C CYS A 339 -16.75 -2.02 -5.36
N SER A 340 -17.92 -1.54 -4.97
CA SER A 340 -18.14 -0.65 -3.84
C SER A 340 -17.80 -1.25 -2.48
N ALA A 341 -18.00 -2.56 -2.27
CA ALA A 341 -18.03 -3.08 -0.92
C ALA A 341 -16.66 -3.02 -0.20
N PRO A 342 -16.59 -2.56 1.07
CA PRO A 342 -17.68 -2.39 2.03
C PRO A 342 -18.42 -1.04 2.03
N GLY A 343 -18.20 -0.18 1.04
CA GLY A 343 -18.88 1.12 0.86
C GLY A 343 -18.08 2.32 1.37
N GLY A 344 -16.82 2.12 1.78
CA GLY A 344 -15.97 3.20 2.29
C GLY A 344 -15.66 4.25 1.24
N LYS A 345 -15.24 3.83 0.04
CA LYS A 345 -14.94 4.72 -1.09
C LYS A 345 -16.21 5.40 -1.63
N SER A 346 -17.29 4.65 -1.80
CA SER A 346 -18.58 5.19 -2.25
C SER A 346 -19.14 6.23 -1.27
N SER A 347 -19.05 5.99 0.04
CA SER A 347 -19.45 6.99 1.04
C SER A 347 -18.57 8.24 1.02
N HIS A 348 -17.33 8.13 0.56
CA HIS A 348 -16.44 9.28 0.36
C HIS A 348 -16.82 10.07 -0.89
N ILE A 349 -17.16 9.38 -1.98
CA ILE A 349 -17.70 10.01 -3.19
C ILE A 349 -18.97 10.81 -2.86
N ALA A 350 -19.94 10.19 -2.19
CA ALA A 350 -21.18 10.86 -1.79
C ALA A 350 -20.94 12.10 -0.91
N ALA A 351 -19.94 12.03 -0.02
CA ALA A 351 -19.57 13.14 0.84
C ALA A 351 -18.97 14.34 0.08
N LEU A 352 -18.19 14.08 -0.98
CA LEU A 352 -17.65 15.12 -1.86
C LEU A 352 -18.72 15.72 -2.78
N MET A 353 -19.66 14.89 -3.26
CA MET A 353 -20.83 15.33 -4.02
C MET A 353 -21.87 16.06 -3.16
N LYS A 354 -21.69 16.11 -1.83
CA LYS A 354 -22.64 16.72 -0.88
C LYS A 354 -24.06 16.16 -1.00
N ASN A 355 -24.19 14.84 -1.20
CA ASN A 355 -25.46 14.16 -1.41
C ASN A 355 -26.28 14.69 -2.61
N THR A 356 -25.65 15.24 -3.65
CA THR A 356 -26.33 15.62 -4.90
C THR A 356 -25.93 14.70 -6.07
N GLY A 357 -26.66 14.74 -7.18
CA GLY A 357 -26.43 13.81 -8.30
C GLY A 357 -26.86 12.38 -7.98
N VAL A 358 -26.24 11.39 -8.64
CA VAL A 358 -26.54 9.97 -8.45
C VAL A 358 -25.25 9.15 -8.34
N LEU A 359 -25.12 8.37 -7.28
CA LEU A 359 -24.02 7.44 -7.06
C LEU A 359 -24.53 6.00 -7.22
N TYR A 360 -24.02 5.27 -8.21
CA TYR A 360 -24.26 3.84 -8.34
C TYR A 360 -23.18 3.08 -7.57
N ALA A 361 -23.57 2.38 -6.51
CA ALA A 361 -22.69 1.57 -5.68
C ALA A 361 -22.94 0.09 -5.97
N ASN A 362 -22.08 -0.53 -6.78
CA ASN A 362 -22.24 -1.91 -7.22
C ASN A 362 -21.26 -2.86 -6.52
N ASP A 363 -21.69 -4.09 -6.21
CA ASP A 363 -20.78 -5.20 -5.91
C ASP A 363 -21.41 -6.51 -6.39
N ALA A 364 -20.60 -7.42 -6.96
CA ALA A 364 -21.11 -8.69 -7.46
C ALA A 364 -21.55 -9.67 -6.34
N ASN A 365 -21.12 -9.44 -5.08
CA ASN A 365 -21.46 -10.31 -3.97
C ASN A 365 -22.60 -9.72 -3.12
N MET A 366 -23.75 -10.42 -3.14
CA MET A 366 -24.96 -10.02 -2.41
C MET A 366 -24.74 -9.82 -0.90
N GLN A 367 -23.91 -10.66 -0.28
CA GLN A 367 -23.63 -10.54 1.16
C GLN A 367 -22.86 -9.26 1.46
N ARG A 368 -21.93 -8.87 0.57
CA ARG A 368 -21.15 -7.64 0.68
C ARG A 368 -22.00 -6.39 0.40
N CYS A 369 -22.98 -6.47 -0.50
CA CYS A 369 -23.96 -5.39 -0.72
C CYS A 369 -24.73 -5.02 0.56
N ARG A 370 -25.05 -5.99 1.44
CA ARG A 370 -25.71 -5.70 2.73
C ARG A 370 -24.85 -4.78 3.62
N ALA A 371 -23.53 -4.99 3.63
CA ALA A 371 -22.61 -4.14 4.36
C ALA A 371 -22.52 -2.72 3.75
N VAL A 372 -22.57 -2.62 2.41
CA VAL A 372 -22.64 -1.32 1.71
C VAL A 372 -23.90 -0.57 2.13
N ILE A 373 -25.07 -1.20 2.05
CA ILE A 373 -26.36 -0.60 2.46
C ILE A 373 -26.29 -0.10 3.91
N GLY A 374 -25.83 -0.95 4.84
CA GLY A 374 -25.70 -0.56 6.25
C GLY A 374 -24.77 0.63 6.47
N ASN A 375 -23.62 0.67 5.80
CA ASN A 375 -22.67 1.77 5.92
C ASN A 375 -23.19 3.07 5.28
N LEU A 376 -23.80 3.00 4.10
CA LEU A 376 -24.35 4.18 3.42
C LEU A 376 -25.48 4.82 4.24
N HIS A 377 -26.42 4.01 4.76
CA HIS A 377 -27.48 4.50 5.65
C HIS A 377 -26.91 5.13 6.92
N ARG A 378 -25.99 4.45 7.60
CA ARG A 378 -25.35 4.96 8.83
C ARG A 378 -24.66 6.30 8.58
N LEU A 379 -23.95 6.44 7.46
CA LEU A 379 -23.24 7.67 7.09
C LEU A 379 -24.16 8.77 6.55
N GLY A 380 -25.45 8.51 6.34
CA GLY A 380 -26.42 9.50 5.85
C GLY A 380 -26.26 9.82 4.38
N VAL A 381 -25.89 8.83 3.56
CA VAL A 381 -25.81 8.95 2.11
C VAL A 381 -27.20 8.73 1.53
N ASN A 382 -27.72 9.75 0.83
CA ASN A 382 -29.09 9.75 0.32
C ASN A 382 -29.18 9.66 -1.21
N ASN A 383 -28.08 9.89 -1.91
CA ASN A 383 -28.00 9.93 -3.38
C ASN A 383 -27.43 8.65 -4.00
N ALA A 384 -27.44 7.52 -3.26
CA ALA A 384 -26.84 6.28 -3.70
C ALA A 384 -27.87 5.22 -4.10
N VAL A 385 -27.62 4.56 -5.22
CA VAL A 385 -28.34 3.37 -5.71
C VAL A 385 -27.42 2.18 -5.53
N VAL A 386 -27.80 1.24 -4.66
CA VAL A 386 -27.02 0.01 -4.45
C VAL A 386 -27.52 -1.06 -5.40
N SER A 387 -26.60 -1.64 -6.20
CA SER A 387 -26.91 -2.71 -7.14
C SER A 387 -26.03 -3.94 -6.90
N ASN A 388 -26.52 -5.09 -7.35
CA ASN A 388 -25.75 -6.33 -7.40
C ASN A 388 -25.79 -6.86 -8.83
N LEU A 389 -24.75 -6.52 -9.59
CA LEU A 389 -24.57 -6.88 -10.98
C LEU A 389 -23.09 -7.17 -11.25
N ASP A 390 -22.78 -7.90 -12.31
CA ASP A 390 -21.41 -8.00 -12.80
C ASP A 390 -20.99 -6.61 -13.34
N GLY A 391 -19.84 -6.12 -12.88
CA GLY A 391 -19.27 -4.84 -13.32
C GLY A 391 -19.10 -4.74 -14.84
N ARG A 392 -19.03 -5.88 -15.53
CA ARG A 392 -18.89 -5.96 -16.99
C ARG A 392 -20.16 -5.59 -17.77
N GLU A 393 -21.32 -5.57 -17.11
CA GLU A 393 -22.60 -5.39 -17.79
C GLU A 393 -23.08 -3.93 -17.79
N PHE A 394 -22.46 -3.06 -16.99
CA PHE A 394 -22.93 -1.68 -16.80
C PHE A 394 -23.00 -0.86 -18.09
N ALA A 395 -22.04 -1.05 -19.00
CA ALA A 395 -22.03 -0.37 -20.30
C ALA A 395 -23.31 -0.68 -21.12
N LYS A 396 -23.90 -1.87 -20.95
CA LYS A 396 -25.13 -2.26 -21.65
C LYS A 396 -26.38 -1.73 -20.95
N ILE A 397 -26.36 -1.69 -19.62
CA ILE A 397 -27.50 -1.30 -18.79
C ILE A 397 -27.71 0.21 -18.81
N MET A 398 -26.62 0.98 -18.85
CA MET A 398 -26.67 2.44 -18.87
C MET A 398 -25.97 3.03 -20.10
N PRO A 399 -26.62 2.99 -21.29
CA PRO A 399 -26.01 3.47 -22.54
C PRO A 399 -25.70 4.98 -22.55
N GLN A 400 -26.37 5.74 -21.67
CA GLN A 400 -26.10 7.18 -21.50
C GLN A 400 -24.74 7.45 -20.85
N GLY A 401 -24.12 6.41 -20.27
CA GLY A 401 -22.84 6.45 -19.61
C GLY A 401 -22.84 7.18 -18.26
N PHE A 402 -21.71 7.08 -17.57
CA PHE A 402 -21.41 7.77 -16.32
C PHE A 402 -20.44 8.93 -16.57
N ASP A 403 -20.55 10.00 -15.78
CA ASP A 403 -19.60 11.11 -15.86
C ASP A 403 -18.22 10.67 -15.34
N ARG A 404 -18.20 9.93 -14.24
CA ARG A 404 -16.97 9.34 -13.68
C ARG A 404 -17.21 7.92 -13.19
N VAL A 405 -16.16 7.11 -13.28
CA VAL A 405 -16.19 5.72 -12.81
C VAL A 405 -15.02 5.49 -11.86
N LEU A 406 -15.30 4.90 -10.71
CA LEU A 406 -14.31 4.34 -9.80
C LEU A 406 -14.32 2.82 -9.95
N LEU A 407 -13.16 2.26 -10.30
CA LEU A 407 -12.93 0.82 -10.32
C LEU A 407 -11.90 0.47 -9.24
N ASP A 408 -12.40 0.17 -8.05
CA ASP A 408 -11.63 -0.46 -6.98
C ASP A 408 -11.59 -1.97 -7.20
N ALA A 409 -10.64 -2.42 -8.03
CA ALA A 409 -10.73 -3.76 -8.60
C ALA A 409 -10.43 -4.86 -7.57
N PRO A 410 -11.09 -6.03 -7.68
CA PRO A 410 -10.75 -7.18 -6.85
C PRO A 410 -9.30 -7.61 -7.10
N CYS A 411 -8.49 -7.62 -6.05
CA CYS A 411 -7.04 -7.83 -6.06
C CYS A 411 -6.62 -9.05 -5.24
N SER A 412 -5.39 -9.50 -5.47
CA SER A 412 -4.72 -10.52 -4.64
C SER A 412 -4.60 -10.10 -3.17
N GLY A 413 -4.48 -8.79 -2.91
CA GLY A 413 -4.35 -8.22 -1.56
C GLY A 413 -2.91 -8.18 -1.04
N THR A 414 -1.91 -8.29 -1.91
CA THR A 414 -0.49 -8.27 -1.53
C THR A 414 -0.03 -6.96 -0.88
N GLY A 415 -0.75 -5.86 -1.06
CA GLY A 415 -0.48 -4.58 -0.38
C GLY A 415 -1.15 -4.42 1.00
N VAL A 416 -1.93 -5.41 1.45
CA VAL A 416 -2.62 -5.40 2.76
C VAL A 416 -2.20 -6.56 3.66
N ILE A 417 -1.00 -7.10 3.46
CA ILE A 417 -0.46 -8.23 4.24
C ILE A 417 -0.38 -7.91 5.73
N TRP A 418 -0.01 -6.68 6.08
CA TRP A 418 -0.03 -6.18 7.47
C TRP A 418 -1.40 -6.27 8.15
N LYS A 419 -2.50 -6.32 7.37
CA LYS A 419 -3.87 -6.43 7.88
C LYS A 419 -4.39 -7.87 7.82
N ASP A 420 -4.05 -8.61 6.76
CA ASP A 420 -4.43 -10.01 6.58
C ASP A 420 -3.19 -10.87 6.29
N GLY A 421 -2.60 -11.43 7.35
CA GLY A 421 -1.43 -12.30 7.25
C GLY A 421 -1.69 -13.59 6.46
N SER A 422 -2.95 -13.99 6.24
CA SER A 422 -3.26 -15.18 5.44
C SER A 422 -2.88 -15.02 3.96
N VAL A 423 -2.69 -13.78 3.49
CA VAL A 423 -2.25 -13.49 2.12
C VAL A 423 -0.84 -14.05 1.86
N LYS A 424 0.02 -14.13 2.88
CA LYS A 424 1.39 -14.64 2.75
C LYS A 424 1.47 -16.09 2.26
N THR A 425 0.48 -16.91 2.62
CA THR A 425 0.49 -18.35 2.35
C THR A 425 -0.60 -18.78 1.38
N ARG A 426 -1.73 -18.06 1.31
CA ARG A 426 -2.88 -18.46 0.47
C ARG A 426 -2.71 -18.13 -1.01
N ARG A 427 -1.87 -17.15 -1.36
CA ARG A 427 -1.81 -16.62 -2.73
C ARG A 427 -0.76 -17.32 -3.56
N ASP A 428 -1.22 -17.87 -4.68
CA ASP A 428 -0.41 -18.51 -5.71
C ASP A 428 -0.48 -17.76 -7.04
N SER A 429 0.38 -18.16 -7.98
CA SER A 429 0.42 -17.60 -9.34
C SER A 429 -0.92 -17.66 -10.07
N GLN A 430 -1.68 -18.73 -9.87
CA GLN A 430 -3.00 -18.90 -10.48
C GLN A 430 -4.01 -17.85 -9.99
N ASP A 431 -3.95 -17.48 -8.72
CA ASP A 431 -4.82 -16.47 -8.13
C ASP A 431 -4.53 -15.08 -8.69
N VAL A 432 -3.25 -14.72 -8.79
CA VAL A 432 -2.81 -13.46 -9.40
C VAL A 432 -3.25 -13.39 -10.86
N GLN A 433 -3.05 -14.48 -11.62
CA GLN A 433 -3.45 -14.53 -13.03
C GLN A 433 -4.99 -14.42 -13.22
N ARG A 434 -5.77 -15.05 -12.35
CA ARG A 434 -7.24 -14.92 -12.35
C ARG A 434 -7.66 -13.48 -12.07
N CYS A 435 -7.07 -12.84 -11.06
CA CYS A 435 -7.34 -11.44 -10.72
C CYS A 435 -6.95 -10.52 -11.88
N HIS A 436 -5.75 -10.67 -12.45
CA HIS A 436 -5.28 -9.93 -13.61
C HIS A 436 -6.25 -10.03 -14.80
N THR A 437 -6.71 -11.24 -15.13
CA THR A 437 -7.65 -11.45 -16.23
C THR A 437 -9.00 -10.80 -15.97
N LEU A 438 -9.52 -10.90 -14.74
CA LEU A 438 -10.76 -10.26 -14.32
C LEU A 438 -10.65 -8.73 -14.37
N GLN A 439 -9.57 -8.17 -13.82
CA GLN A 439 -9.27 -6.73 -13.79
C GLN A 439 -9.20 -6.16 -15.22
N ARG A 440 -8.54 -6.85 -16.15
CA ARG A 440 -8.47 -6.46 -17.57
C ARG A 440 -9.84 -6.42 -18.25
N GLN A 441 -10.76 -7.29 -17.88
CA GLN A 441 -12.12 -7.25 -18.41
C GLN A 441 -12.95 -6.13 -17.78
N LEU A 442 -12.78 -5.92 -16.47
CA LEU A 442 -13.47 -4.85 -15.74
C LEU A 442 -13.02 -3.45 -16.17
N ILE A 443 -11.73 -3.22 -16.38
CA ILE A 443 -11.22 -1.90 -16.80
C ILE A 443 -11.74 -1.51 -18.19
N LEU A 444 -11.84 -2.48 -19.12
CA LEU A 444 -12.43 -2.23 -20.43
C LEU A 444 -13.91 -1.90 -20.33
N ALA A 445 -14.67 -2.68 -19.55
CA ALA A 445 -16.09 -2.41 -19.34
C ALA A 445 -16.34 -1.07 -18.62
N ALA A 446 -15.47 -0.70 -17.67
CA ALA A 446 -15.53 0.57 -16.98
C ALA A 446 -15.29 1.74 -17.94
N LEU A 447 -14.30 1.63 -18.83
CA LEU A 447 -14.07 2.61 -19.90
C LEU A 447 -15.27 2.71 -20.85
N ASP A 448 -15.83 1.57 -21.26
CA ASP A 448 -17.00 1.51 -22.15
C ASP A 448 -18.27 2.07 -21.48
N SER A 449 -18.28 2.20 -20.14
CA SER A 449 -19.39 2.78 -19.37
C SER A 449 -19.28 4.30 -19.20
N ILE A 450 -18.15 4.92 -19.58
CA ILE A 450 -17.94 6.36 -19.38
C ILE A 450 -18.55 7.15 -20.54
N ASN A 451 -19.20 8.26 -20.20
CA ASN A 451 -19.62 9.24 -21.18
C ASN A 451 -18.48 10.22 -21.51
N ALA A 452 -17.78 9.98 -22.62
CA ALA A 452 -16.70 10.84 -23.09
C ALA A 452 -17.15 12.28 -23.43
N ASN A 453 -18.45 12.49 -23.69
CA ASN A 453 -19.02 13.80 -23.99
C ASN A 453 -19.56 14.52 -22.73
N SER A 454 -19.24 14.03 -21.53
CA SER A 454 -19.64 14.69 -20.29
C SER A 454 -19.07 16.10 -20.20
N LYS A 455 -19.89 17.05 -19.74
CA LYS A 455 -19.51 18.45 -19.56
C LYS A 455 -18.40 18.63 -18.52
N THR A 456 -18.28 17.71 -17.57
CA THR A 456 -17.28 17.73 -16.50
C THR A 456 -16.10 16.79 -16.76
N GLY A 457 -16.09 16.13 -17.93
CA GLY A 457 -15.07 15.20 -18.38
C GLY A 457 -15.32 13.76 -17.95
N GLY A 458 -15.11 12.81 -18.87
CA GLY A 458 -15.22 11.38 -18.63
C GLY A 458 -13.96 10.81 -17.98
N TYR A 459 -13.98 10.56 -16.66
CA TYR A 459 -12.80 10.08 -15.92
C TYR A 459 -13.00 8.67 -15.35
N LEU A 460 -12.00 7.81 -15.55
CA LEU A 460 -11.86 6.53 -14.86
C LEU A 460 -10.73 6.63 -13.83
N VAL A 461 -11.00 6.22 -12.59
CA VAL A 461 -9.93 5.88 -11.64
C VAL A 461 -9.93 4.38 -11.43
N TYR A 462 -8.83 3.74 -11.83
CA TYR A 462 -8.51 2.36 -11.49
C TYR A 462 -7.63 2.33 -10.25
N SER A 463 -8.00 1.54 -9.26
CA SER A 463 -7.18 1.32 -8.07
C SER A 463 -7.23 -0.12 -7.62
N THR A 464 -6.12 -0.59 -7.04
CA THR A 464 -6.05 -1.89 -6.39
C THR A 464 -5.40 -1.78 -5.01
N CYS A 465 -5.48 -2.88 -4.27
CA CYS A 465 -4.81 -3.12 -3.00
C CYS A 465 -3.58 -4.03 -3.14
N SER A 466 -3.00 -4.10 -4.34
CA SER A 466 -1.87 -4.96 -4.69
C SER A 466 -0.61 -4.14 -4.97
N VAL A 467 0.55 -4.70 -4.68
CA VAL A 467 1.86 -4.15 -5.09
C VAL A 467 2.39 -4.81 -6.37
N MET A 468 1.67 -5.79 -6.92
CA MET A 468 2.12 -6.55 -8.09
C MET A 468 1.94 -5.74 -9.37
N ILE A 469 3.00 -5.67 -10.18
CA ILE A 469 3.01 -5.01 -11.50
C ILE A 469 1.94 -5.61 -12.43
N GLU A 470 1.72 -6.93 -12.34
CA GLU A 470 0.71 -7.65 -13.12
C GLU A 470 -0.70 -7.14 -12.88
N GLU A 471 -1.03 -6.68 -11.66
CA GLU A 471 -2.37 -6.18 -11.31
C GLU A 471 -2.52 -4.66 -11.48
N ASN A 472 -1.41 -3.95 -11.69
CA ASN A 472 -1.36 -2.49 -11.71
C ASN A 472 -0.96 -1.99 -13.11
N GLU A 473 0.31 -1.67 -13.33
CA GLU A 473 0.84 -1.07 -14.55
C GLU A 473 0.49 -1.89 -15.80
N ALA A 474 0.59 -3.22 -15.71
CA ALA A 474 0.28 -4.11 -16.83
C ALA A 474 -1.20 -4.07 -17.24
N VAL A 475 -2.13 -3.86 -16.30
CA VAL A 475 -3.56 -3.73 -16.57
C VAL A 475 -3.87 -2.39 -17.23
N VAL A 476 -3.24 -1.32 -16.75
CA VAL A 476 -3.41 0.04 -17.29
C VAL A 476 -2.86 0.13 -18.71
N ASP A 477 -1.65 -0.38 -18.94
CA ASP A 477 -1.05 -0.44 -20.28
C ASP A 477 -1.90 -1.28 -21.25
N TYR A 478 -2.46 -2.41 -20.80
CA TYR A 478 -3.41 -3.16 -21.60
C TYR A 478 -4.65 -2.34 -22.00
N ALA A 479 -5.20 -1.52 -21.10
CA ALA A 479 -6.34 -0.66 -21.38
C ALA A 479 -6.00 0.46 -22.38
N LEU A 480 -4.85 1.11 -22.22
CA LEU A 480 -4.34 2.17 -23.10
C LEU A 480 -4.18 1.68 -24.55
N ARG A 481 -3.75 0.42 -24.75
CA ARG A 481 -3.62 -0.16 -26.10
C ARG A 481 -4.95 -0.57 -26.73
N LYS A 482 -6.01 -0.79 -25.94
CA LYS A 482 -7.28 -1.38 -26.40
C LYS A 482 -8.42 -0.39 -26.56
N ARG A 483 -8.31 0.79 -25.95
CA ARG A 483 -9.34 1.85 -25.97
C ARG A 483 -8.67 3.20 -26.14
N ASP A 484 -9.40 4.12 -26.76
CA ASP A 484 -8.96 5.51 -26.89
C ASP A 484 -9.09 6.22 -25.54
N CYS A 485 -8.04 6.13 -24.74
CA CYS A 485 -7.95 6.75 -23.43
C CYS A 485 -6.55 7.29 -23.20
N LYS A 486 -6.45 8.31 -22.35
CA LYS A 486 -5.20 8.99 -22.03
C LYS A 486 -4.97 8.97 -20.53
N LEU A 487 -3.74 8.66 -20.12
CA LEU A 487 -3.33 8.79 -18.72
C LEU A 487 -3.28 10.27 -18.33
N VAL A 488 -3.97 10.63 -17.26
CA VAL A 488 -4.03 11.99 -16.72
C VAL A 488 -3.27 12.05 -15.39
N PRO A 489 -2.47 13.09 -15.12
CA PRO A 489 -1.84 13.27 -13.81
C PRO A 489 -2.87 13.29 -12.69
N MET A 490 -2.61 12.54 -11.60
CA MET A 490 -3.58 12.36 -10.51
C MET A 490 -3.83 13.63 -9.67
N GLY A 491 -2.98 14.66 -9.81
CA GLY A 491 -3.10 15.91 -9.05
C GLY A 491 -2.82 15.74 -7.54
N LEU A 492 -2.10 14.68 -7.16
CA LEU A 492 -1.72 14.38 -5.79
C LEU A 492 -0.23 14.72 -5.60
N ASN A 493 0.11 15.38 -4.49
CA ASN A 493 1.49 15.80 -4.19
C ASN A 493 2.35 14.67 -3.57
N ILE A 494 1.90 13.42 -3.67
CA ILE A 494 2.48 12.27 -2.95
C ILE A 494 2.54 11.08 -3.90
N GLY A 495 3.64 10.34 -3.83
CA GLY A 495 3.88 9.13 -4.60
C GLY A 495 5.29 9.10 -5.15
N VAL A 496 5.69 7.93 -5.62
CA VAL A 496 6.89 7.73 -6.44
C VAL A 496 6.42 7.51 -7.88
N GLU A 497 7.28 7.78 -8.84
CA GLU A 497 7.01 7.46 -10.24
C GLU A 497 6.78 5.96 -10.42
N GLY A 498 5.76 5.60 -11.21
CA GLY A 498 5.43 4.21 -11.50
C GLY A 498 6.43 3.56 -12.46
N PHE A 499 6.40 2.22 -12.52
CA PHE A 499 7.25 1.48 -13.44
C PHE A 499 6.89 1.80 -14.90
N THR A 500 7.91 2.08 -15.71
CA THR A 500 7.74 2.43 -17.13
C THR A 500 8.26 1.35 -18.08
N LYS A 501 9.01 0.36 -17.58
CA LYS A 501 9.59 -0.76 -18.34
C LYS A 501 9.55 -2.04 -17.53
#